data_AF-A0A969RJJ1-F1
#
_entry.id   AF-A0A969RJJ1-F1
#
_cell.length_a   1.000
_cell.length_b   1.000
_cell.length_c   1.000
_cell.angle_alpha   90.00
_cell.angle_beta   90.00
_cell.angle_gamma   90.00
#
_symmetry.space_group_name_H-M   'P 1'
#
loop_
_entity.id
_entity.type
_entity.pdbx_description
1 polymer ?
#
loop_
_entity_poly.entity_id
_entity_poly.type
_entity_poly.pdbx_seq_one_letter_code
_entity_poly.pdbx_strand_id
1 'polypeptide(L)' 'MAFLVFLAIGLGMIGMSQKASDDVSMVAGITIGILLMVWGFAIAPLPFQLAVEIFAVLAASSLYTRYRRYSPPRFR' A
#
# COMPACT_ATOMS: atom_id res chain seq x y z
N MET A 1 11.71 7.63 14.81
CA MET A 1 12.82 7.31 13.88
C MET A 1 12.71 5.91 13.30
N ALA A 2 12.44 4.87 14.10
CA ALA A 2 12.31 3.49 13.61
C ALA A 2 11.29 3.30 12.46
N PHE A 3 10.12 3.96 12.52
CA PHE A 3 9.09 3.83 11.47
C PHE A 3 9.58 4.23 10.07
N LEU A 4 10.44 5.25 9.96
CA LEU A 4 11.02 5.68 8.67
C LEU A 4 11.97 4.64 8.11
N VAL A 5 12.70 3.94 8.97
CA VAL A 5 13.60 2.85 8.59
C VAL A 5 12.78 1.69 8.03
N PHE A 6 11.70 1.29 8.71
CA PHE A 6 10.78 0.26 8.23
C PHE A 6 10.12 0.65 6.90
N LEU A 7 9.72 1.91 6.74
CA LEU A 7 9.15 2.43 5.50
C LEU A 7 10.16 2.36 4.34
N ALA A 8 11.39 2.82 4.57
CA ALA A 8 12.45 2.83 3.56
C ALA A 8 12.85 1.40 3.14
N ILE A 9 12.99 0.49 4.11
CA ILE A 9 13.31 -0.91 3.85
C ILE A 9 12.14 -1.59 3.12
N GLY A 10 10.90 -1.36 3.55
CA GLY A 10 9.71 -1.94 2.90
C GLY A 10 9.58 -1.52 1.43
N LEU A 11 9.72 -0.22 1.14
CA LEU A 11 9.74 0.30 -0.23
C LEU A 11 10.92 -0.26 -1.04
N GLY A 12 12.11 -0.32 -0.44
CA GLY A 12 13.29 -0.91 -1.07
C GLY A 12 13.07 -2.38 -1.45
N MET A 13 12.47 -3.15 -0.55
CA MET A 13 12.20 -4.57 -0.78
C MET A 13 11.17 -4.78 -1.90
N ILE A 14 10.10 -3.99 -1.94
CA ILE A 14 9.11 -4.02 -3.03
C ILE A 14 9.75 -3.65 -4.37
N GLY A 15 10.63 -2.64 -4.39
CA GLY A 15 11.33 -2.22 -5.61
C GLY A 15 12.35 -3.25 -6.11
N MET A 16 13.05 -3.93 -5.19
CA MET A 16 14.00 -4.99 -5.53
C MET A 16 13.28 -6.27 -5.98
N SER A 17 12.16 -6.62 -5.35
CA SER A 17 11.42 -7.84 -5.67
C SER A 17 10.81 -7.81 -7.08
N GLN A 18 10.49 -6.63 -7.61
CA GLN A 18 10.04 -6.48 -9.00
C GLN A 18 11.12 -6.83 -10.04
N LYS A 19 12.39 -6.88 -9.64
CA LYS A 19 13.51 -7.30 -10.51
C LYS A 19 13.87 -8.77 -10.35
N ALA A 20 13.16 -9.51 -9.50
CA ALA A 20 13.40 -10.95 -9.32
C ALA A 20 12.93 -11.71 -10.57
N SER A 21 13.73 -12.68 -11.00
CA SER A 21 13.42 -13.51 -12.17
C SER A 21 12.37 -14.58 -11.88
N ASP A 22 12.21 -14.97 -10.61
CA ASP A 22 11.27 -16.01 -10.20
C ASP A 22 10.00 -15.38 -9.62
N ASP A 23 8.84 -15.82 -10.09
CA ASP A 23 7.54 -15.35 -9.61
C ASP A 23 7.35 -15.55 -8.11
N VAL A 24 7.84 -16.68 -7.58
CA VAL A 24 7.76 -16.99 -6.14
C VAL A 24 8.58 -15.98 -5.32
N SER A 25 9.80 -15.68 -5.78
CA SER A 25 10.71 -14.73 -5.13
C SER A 25 10.19 -13.30 -5.23
N MET A 26 9.59 -12.94 -6.37
CA MET A 26 8.92 -11.66 -6.57
C MET A 26 7.76 -11.49 -5.60
N VAL A 27 6.84 -12.46 -5.53
CA VAL A 27 5.66 -12.39 -4.65
C VAL A 27 6.08 -12.40 -3.18
N ALA A 28 7.03 -13.25 -2.80
CA ALA A 28 7.56 -13.28 -1.43
C ALA A 28 8.19 -11.94 -1.05
N GLY A 29 9.01 -11.34 -1.91
CA GLY A 29 9.63 -10.04 -1.66
C GLY A 29 8.63 -8.89 -1.55
N ILE A 30 7.61 -8.88 -2.41
CA ILE A 30 6.51 -7.90 -2.32
C ILE A 30 5.77 -8.08 -0.99
N THR A 31 5.47 -9.32 -0.59
CA THR A 31 4.74 -9.63 0.64
C THR A 31 5.52 -9.19 1.88
N ILE A 32 6.82 -9.49 1.93
CA ILE A 32 7.69 -9.09 3.04
C ILE A 32 7.81 -7.56 3.10
N GLY A 33 7.96 -6.90 1.95
CA GLY A 33 7.99 -5.44 1.89
C GLY A 33 6.71 -4.77 2.37
N ILE A 34 5.54 -5.33 2.04
CA ILE A 34 4.24 -4.87 2.56
C ILE A 34 4.15 -5.07 4.06
N LEU A 35 4.55 -6.23 4.59
CA LEU A 35 4.55 -6.51 6.03
C LEU A 35 5.44 -5.53 6.80
N LEU A 36 6.62 -5.23 6.27
CA LEU A 36 7.54 -4.23 6.84
C LEU A 36 6.93 -2.82 6.85
N MET A 37 6.20 -2.43 5.80
CA MET A 37 5.48 -1.15 5.79
C MET A 37 4.38 -1.12 6.85
N VAL A 38 3.57 -2.18 6.97
CA VAL A 38 2.49 -2.26 7.96
C VAL A 38 3.04 -2.19 9.38
N TRP A 39 4.12 -2.92 9.67
CA TRP A 39 4.80 -2.85 10.97
C TRP A 39 5.43 -1.48 11.22
N GLY A 40 6.02 -0.85 10.20
CA GLY A 40 6.49 0.52 10.29
C GLY A 40 5.38 1.49 10.67
N PHE A 41 4.20 1.35 10.07
CA PHE A 41 3.02 2.14 10.39
C PHE A 41 2.47 1.89 11.79
N ALA A 42 2.50 0.65 12.29
CA ALA A 42 2.04 0.31 13.64
C ALA A 42 2.87 0.98 14.74
N ILE A 43 4.14 1.31 14.45
CA ILE A 43 5.07 1.97 15.39
C ILE A 43 5.19 3.48 15.06
N ALA A 44 4.49 3.96 14.03
CA ALA A 44 4.54 5.36 13.61
C ALA A 44 3.81 6.26 14.62
N PRO A 45 4.26 7.53 14.80
CA PRO A 45 3.52 8.50 15.58
C PRO A 45 2.10 8.70 15.03
N LEU A 46 1.11 8.82 15.92
CA LEU A 46 -0.31 9.07 15.62
C LEU A 46 -0.56 10.06 14.46
N PRO A 47 0.10 11.24 14.37
CA PRO A 47 -0.14 12.17 13.26
C PRO A 47 0.21 11.59 11.88
N PHE A 48 1.22 10.73 11.78
CA PHE A 48 1.62 10.12 10.51
C PHE A 48 0.63 9.02 10.08
N GLN A 49 0.14 8.25 11.05
CA GLN A 49 -0.91 7.26 10.83
C GLN A 49 -2.21 7.93 10.33
N LEU A 50 -2.64 9.01 10.99
CA LEU A 50 -3.82 9.78 10.59
C LEU A 50 -3.70 10.36 9.18
N ALA A 51 -2.53 10.89 8.81
CA ALA A 51 -2.30 11.43 7.47
C ALA A 51 -2.52 10.38 6.38
N VAL A 52 -2.02 9.16 6.60
CA VAL A 52 -2.13 8.06 5.64
C VAL A 52 -3.54 7.48 5.60
N GLU A 53 -4.21 7.42 6.74
CA GLU A 53 -5.61 7.01 6.82
C GLU A 53 -6.52 7.99 6.07
N ILE A 54 -6.33 9.30 6.24
CA ILE A 54 -7.04 10.33 5.46
C ILE A 54 -6.80 10.15 3.97
N PHE A 55 -5.54 9.92 3.56
CA PHE A 55 -5.20 9.71 2.16
C PHE A 55 -5.85 8.45 1.59
N ALA A 56 -5.91 7.36 2.37
CA ALA A 56 -6.57 6.12 1.98
C ALA A 56 -8.09 6.30 1.80
N VAL A 57 -8.74 7.04 2.71
CA VAL A 57 -10.17 7.36 2.62
C VAL A 57 -10.47 8.22 1.38
N LEU A 58 -9.65 9.24 1.11
CA LEU A 58 -9.80 10.08 -0.08
C LEU A 58 -9.57 9.27 -1.38
N ALA A 59 -8.55 8.42 -1.40
CA ALA A 59 -8.26 7.55 -2.55
C ALA A 59 -9.40 6.56 -2.81
N ALA A 60 -9.92 5.91 -1.76
CA ALA A 60 -11.06 5.00 -1.87
C ALA A 60 -12.31 5.72 -2.35
N SER A 61 -12.57 6.94 -1.85
CA SER A 61 -13.73 7.75 -2.28
C SER A 61 -13.61 8.18 -3.75
N SER A 62 -12.41 8.58 -4.18
CA SER A 62 -12.13 8.90 -5.58
C SER A 62 -12.29 7.68 -6.49
N LEU A 63 -11.78 6.52 -6.06
CA LEU A 63 -11.92 5.27 -6.79
C LEU A 63 -13.38 4.84 -6.90
N TYR A 64 -14.15 4.91 -5.80
CA TYR A 64 -15.58 4.61 -5.77
C TYR A 64 -16.37 5.50 -6.71
N THR A 65 -16.13 6.82 -6.69
CA THR A 65 -16.79 7.75 -7.61
C THR A 65 -16.42 7.48 -9.07
N ARG A 66 -15.19 7.04 -9.35
CA ARG A 66 -14.77 6.58 -10.69
C ARG A 66 -15.50 5.30 -11.09
N TYR A 67 -15.54 4.28 -10.25
CA TYR A 67 -16.29 3.03 -10.51
C TYR A 67 -17.78 3.27 -10.75
N ARG A 68 -18.40 4.17 -9.98
CA ARG A 68 -19.80 4.55 -10.14
C ARG A 68 -20.07 5.16 -11.52
N ARG A 69 -19.12 5.91 -12.11
CA ARG A 69 -19.27 6.48 -13.46
C ARG A 69 -19.17 5.44 -14.58
N TYR A 70 -18.44 4.35 -14.38
CA TYR A 70 -18.21 3.32 -15.40
C TYR A 70 -19.14 2.11 -15.29
N SER A 71 -19.99 2.04 -14.26
CA SER A 71 -20.98 0.96 -14.15
C SER A 71 -22.17 1.28 -15.06
N PRO A 72 -22.40 0.53 -16.17
CA PRO A 72 -23.58 0.76 -17.00
C PRO A 72 -24.84 0.52 -16.16
N PRO A 73 -25.94 1.25 -16.42
CA PRO A 73 -27.21 0.94 -15.78
C PRO A 73 -27.54 -0.52 -16.07
N ARG A 74 -27.64 -1.33 -15.00
CA ARG A 74 -28.23 -2.66 -15.12
C ARG A 74 -29.70 -2.43 -15.45
N PHE A 75 -30.01 -2.43 -16.75
CA PHE A 75 -31.38 -2.52 -17.23
C PHE A 75 -31.99 -3.77 -16.59
N ARG A 76 -32.97 -3.54 -15.72
CA ARG A 76 -33.88 -4.56 -15.20
C ARG A 76 -35.02 -4.75 -16.18
#